data_AF-A0A8J6NID4-F1
#
_entry.id   AF-A0A8J6NID4-F1
#
_cell.length_a   1.000
_cell.length_b   1.000
_cell.length_c   1.000
_cell.angle_alpha   90.00
_cell.angle_beta   90.00
_cell.angle_gamma   90.00
#
_symmetry.space_group_name_H-M   'P 1'
#
loop_
_entity.id
_entity.type
_entity.pdbx_description
1 polymer ?
#
loop_
_entity_poly.entity_id
_entity_poly.type
_entity_poly.pdbx_seq_one_letter_code
_entity_poly.pdbx_strand_id
1 'polypeptide(L)'
;MSMRSVTGIKEAHKAAQKRQDAQAAEEKGDMRQASLDLKEAKRLQDEADIYLESEQRAEIAVGNEALPQQTTGIEGHQAFCLRATLNNPSQINLDASQRRMELADNANVLPLALDMAETVDAENSIEKAICHQMAMLHDMSMKVAKEAMEEHDTVEKGRLINATTKLINTFQQGVAVLQKLKMNGQQTMVVQHQHINIDNQNGQTLVTGNVEGGQDGHKRKK
;
A
#
# COMPACT_ATOMS: atom_id res chain seq x y z
N MET A 1 3.41 18.97 4.51
CA MET A 1 4.60 18.47 3.82
C MET A 1 5.74 19.39 4.19
N SER A 2 6.80 18.87 4.81
CA SER A 2 7.95 19.66 5.19
C SER A 2 8.61 20.23 3.94
N MET A 3 9.07 21.49 3.98
CA MET A 3 9.81 22.08 2.85
C MET A 3 11.05 21.26 2.48
N ARG A 4 11.59 20.46 3.42
CA ARG A 4 12.75 19.59 3.22
C ARG A 4 12.48 18.45 2.23
N SER A 5 11.43 17.67 2.43
CA SER A 5 11.11 16.53 1.57
C SER A 5 10.73 16.94 0.14
N VAL A 6 9.98 18.04 0.00
CA VAL A 6 9.61 18.61 -1.32
C VAL A 6 10.85 19.07 -2.08
N THR A 7 11.82 19.66 -1.38
CA THR A 7 13.09 20.08 -1.98
C THR A 7 13.90 18.86 -2.44
N GLY A 8 14.02 17.83 -1.60
CA GLY A 8 14.67 16.57 -1.97
C GLY A 8 14.06 15.91 -3.20
N ILE A 9 12.72 15.85 -3.30
CA ILE A 9 12.02 15.30 -4.48
C ILE A 9 12.33 16.11 -5.74
N LYS A 10 12.37 17.44 -5.65
CA LYS A 10 12.71 18.31 -6.79
C LYS A 10 14.13 18.07 -7.27
N GLU A 11 15.09 17.95 -6.37
CA GLU A 11 16.48 17.66 -6.74
C GLU A 11 16.62 16.25 -7.34
N ALA A 12 15.95 15.23 -6.78
CA ALA A 12 15.91 13.89 -7.36
C ALA A 12 15.29 13.87 -8.77
N HIS A 13 14.25 14.67 -9.00
CA HIS A 13 13.62 14.79 -10.32
C HIS A 13 14.56 15.45 -11.33
N LYS A 14 15.27 16.52 -10.95
CA LYS A 14 16.29 17.14 -11.81
C LYS A 14 17.44 16.18 -12.10
N ALA A 15 17.87 15.38 -11.11
CA ALA A 15 18.87 14.33 -11.31
C ALA A 15 18.41 13.30 -12.36
N ALA A 16 17.13 12.88 -12.30
CA ALA A 16 16.56 11.97 -13.29
C ALA A 16 16.51 12.58 -14.70
N GLN A 17 16.11 13.86 -14.82
CA GLN A 17 16.15 14.58 -16.09
C GLN A 17 17.58 14.64 -16.65
N LYS A 18 18.58 14.92 -15.80
CA LYS A 18 19.98 14.94 -16.22
C LYS A 18 20.50 13.58 -16.69
N ARG A 19 20.02 12.47 -16.13
CA ARG A 19 20.31 11.12 -16.64
C ARG A 19 19.70 10.88 -18.02
N GLN A 20 18.49 11.38 -18.27
CA GLN A 20 17.84 11.30 -19.58
C GLN A 20 18.56 12.18 -20.63
N ASP A 21 18.96 13.40 -20.25
CA ASP A 21 19.77 14.28 -21.09
C ASP A 21 21.11 13.61 -21.47
N ALA A 22 21.76 12.95 -20.50
CA ALA A 22 23.00 12.22 -20.74
C ALA A 22 22.83 11.08 -21.76
N GLN A 23 21.76 10.28 -21.61
CA GLN A 23 21.42 9.22 -22.57
C GLN A 23 21.19 9.80 -23.97
N ALA A 24 20.45 10.91 -24.08
CA ALA A 24 20.21 11.58 -25.36
C ALA A 24 21.49 12.19 -25.97
N ALA A 25 22.48 12.58 -25.15
CA ALA A 25 23.78 13.06 -25.61
C ALA A 25 24.69 11.91 -26.09
N GLU A 26 24.66 10.75 -25.40
CA GLU A 26 25.35 9.53 -25.85
C GLU A 26 24.83 9.04 -27.20
N GLU A 27 23.51 9.04 -27.40
CA GLU A 27 22.87 8.68 -28.67
C GLU A 27 23.29 9.59 -29.83
N LYS A 28 23.59 10.87 -29.54
CA LYS A 28 24.09 11.85 -30.51
C LYS A 28 25.60 11.79 -30.70
N GLY A 29 26.31 10.92 -29.97
CA GLY A 29 27.76 10.77 -30.02
C GLY A 29 28.55 11.83 -29.23
N ASP A 30 27.89 12.66 -28.42
CA ASP A 30 28.56 13.66 -27.58
C ASP A 30 28.89 13.09 -26.19
N MET A 31 29.97 12.30 -26.15
CA MET A 31 30.51 11.68 -24.94
C MET A 31 30.91 12.69 -23.85
N ARG A 32 31.27 13.92 -24.23
CA ARG A 32 31.68 14.95 -23.26
C ARG A 32 30.46 15.51 -22.53
N GLN A 33 29.43 15.86 -23.28
CA GLN A 33 28.18 16.35 -22.72
C GLN A 33 27.51 15.28 -21.85
N ALA A 34 27.48 14.02 -22.30
CA ALA A 34 26.99 12.90 -21.51
C ALA A 34 27.71 12.74 -20.16
N SER A 35 29.05 12.82 -20.16
CA SER A 35 29.83 12.72 -18.92
C SER A 35 29.57 13.89 -17.95
N LEU A 36 29.34 15.10 -18.47
CA LEU A 36 28.99 16.27 -17.66
C LEU A 36 27.60 16.12 -17.04
N ASP A 37 26.60 15.73 -17.84
CA ASP A 37 25.24 15.53 -17.35
C ASP A 37 25.14 14.39 -16.33
N LEU A 38 25.94 13.32 -16.48
CA LEU A 38 26.04 12.25 -15.47
C LEU A 38 26.66 12.72 -14.15
N LYS A 39 27.71 13.54 -14.19
CA LYS A 39 28.32 14.11 -12.98
C LYS A 39 27.35 15.04 -12.26
N GLU A 40 26.63 15.86 -13.01
CA GLU A 40 25.62 16.76 -12.45
C GLU A 40 24.42 15.99 -11.89
N ALA A 41 23.96 14.94 -12.58
CA ALA A 41 22.93 14.03 -12.06
C ALA A 41 23.34 13.39 -10.73
N LYS A 42 24.63 13.00 -10.60
CA LYS A 42 25.14 12.44 -9.34
C LYS A 42 25.14 13.48 -8.23
N ARG A 43 25.62 14.70 -8.48
CA ARG A 43 25.60 15.80 -7.49
C ARG A 43 24.18 16.09 -6.98
N LEU A 44 23.22 16.20 -7.90
CA LEU A 44 21.82 16.43 -7.57
C LEU A 44 21.19 15.26 -6.82
N GLN A 45 21.61 14.02 -7.11
CA GLN A 45 21.20 12.85 -6.35
C GLN A 45 21.75 12.88 -4.92
N ASP A 46 23.04 13.15 -4.76
CA ASP A 46 23.67 13.25 -3.44
C ASP A 46 23.01 14.36 -2.59
N GLU A 47 22.67 15.50 -3.21
CA GLU A 47 21.90 16.58 -2.57
C GLU A 47 20.47 16.16 -2.20
N ALA A 48 19.79 15.43 -3.09
CA ALA A 48 18.46 14.90 -2.81
C ALA A 48 18.48 13.93 -1.63
N ASP A 49 19.48 13.05 -1.57
CA ASP A 49 19.60 12.04 -0.53
C ASP A 49 19.74 12.69 0.86
N ILE A 50 20.50 13.79 1.00
CA ILE A 50 20.60 14.59 2.25
C ILE A 50 19.23 15.12 2.72
N TYR A 51 18.35 15.48 1.79
CA TYR A 51 17.01 15.97 2.12
C TYR A 51 16.00 14.86 2.41
N LEU A 52 16.22 13.67 1.86
CA LEU A 52 15.30 12.53 1.93
C LEU A 52 15.65 11.53 3.04
N GLU A 53 16.91 11.50 3.48
CA GLU A 53 17.34 10.80 4.67
C GLU A 53 16.62 11.36 5.91
N SER A 54 16.10 10.46 6.73
CA SER A 54 15.55 10.80 8.04
C SER A 54 16.68 10.85 9.07
N GLU A 55 17.01 12.03 9.57
CA GLU A 55 17.96 12.18 10.70
C GLU A 55 17.37 11.68 12.03
N GLN A 56 16.05 11.52 12.11
CA GLN A 56 15.33 11.10 13.31
C GLN A 56 14.97 9.62 13.24
N ARG A 57 15.26 8.90 14.33
CA ARG A 57 14.74 7.56 14.54
C ARG A 57 13.24 7.67 14.75
N ALA A 58 12.46 7.05 13.87
CA ALA A 58 11.01 7.04 14.00
C ALA A 58 10.59 5.95 14.98
N GLU A 59 9.68 6.29 15.90
CA GLU A 59 8.93 5.29 16.64
C GLU A 59 7.58 5.05 15.98
N ILE A 60 7.16 3.79 16.00
CA ILE A 60 5.79 3.41 15.65
C ILE A 60 4.91 3.77 16.85
N ALA A 61 4.04 4.74 16.67
CA ALA A 61 3.04 5.17 17.64
C ALA A 61 1.74 4.36 17.51
N VAL A 62 0.75 4.65 18.37
CA VAL A 62 -0.61 4.08 18.34
C VAL A 62 -1.21 4.15 16.93
N GLY A 63 -1.90 3.10 16.49
CA GLY A 63 -2.41 3.03 15.11
C GLY A 63 -1.36 2.76 14.03
N ASN A 64 -0.16 2.30 14.43
CA ASN A 64 0.98 2.08 13.56
C ASN A 64 1.43 3.33 12.76
N GLU A 65 1.11 4.56 13.18
CA GLU A 65 1.63 5.77 12.51
C GLU A 65 3.01 6.15 13.05
N ALA A 66 3.84 6.86 12.27
CA ALA A 66 5.19 7.22 12.69
C ALA A 66 5.21 8.61 13.30
N LEU A 67 5.78 8.70 14.50
CA LEU A 67 6.10 9.97 15.12
C LEU A 67 7.63 10.18 15.13
N PRO A 68 8.11 11.40 14.83
CA PRO A 68 9.52 11.72 15.00
C PRO A 68 9.89 11.71 16.49
N GLN A 69 10.80 10.83 16.89
CA GLN A 69 11.26 10.73 18.27
C GLN A 69 12.54 11.57 18.50
N GLN A 70 12.64 12.19 19.68
CA GLN A 70 13.92 12.56 20.27
C GLN A 70 14.54 11.31 20.92
N THR A 71 15.47 10.69 20.19
CA THR A 71 16.44 9.63 20.54
C THR A 71 16.32 8.88 21.88
N THR A 72 16.22 7.54 21.83
CA THR A 72 17.18 6.58 22.42
C THR A 72 17.15 5.22 21.64
N GLY A 73 18.22 4.40 21.74
CA GLY A 73 18.58 3.29 20.81
C GLY A 73 17.57 2.10 20.70
N ILE A 74 17.64 1.10 19.79
CA ILE A 74 18.70 0.19 19.30
C ILE A 74 18.20 -0.61 18.05
N GLU A 75 19.14 -1.21 17.29
CA GLU A 75 19.13 -1.85 15.95
C GLU A 75 18.31 -3.16 15.74
N GLY A 76 18.02 -3.55 14.48
CA GLY A 76 17.96 -4.98 14.08
C GLY A 76 17.00 -5.47 12.95
N HIS A 77 17.56 -5.75 11.77
CA HIS A 77 17.21 -6.77 10.73
C HIS A 77 16.02 -6.62 9.74
N GLN A 78 16.34 -6.87 8.45
CA GLN A 78 15.48 -6.77 7.26
C GLN A 78 15.03 -8.16 6.76
N ALA A 79 13.74 -8.27 6.42
CA ALA A 79 13.19 -9.26 5.48
C ALA A 79 12.45 -8.50 4.37
N PHE A 80 12.63 -8.93 3.12
CA PHE A 80 11.94 -8.37 1.94
C PHE A 80 10.49 -8.88 1.89
N CYS A 81 9.56 -8.05 2.37
CA CYS A 81 8.14 -8.04 2.04
C CYS A 81 7.76 -6.58 1.70
N LEU A 82 6.59 -6.33 1.08
CA LEU A 82 6.10 -4.97 0.76
C LEU A 82 6.39 -4.03 1.93
N ARG A 83 7.38 -3.15 1.73
CA ARG A 83 8.16 -2.55 2.82
C ARG A 83 7.20 -1.87 3.79
N ALA A 84 7.20 -2.32 5.05
CA ALA A 84 6.65 -1.57 6.17
C ALA A 84 7.37 -0.21 6.15
N THR A 85 6.72 0.80 5.56
CA THR A 85 7.32 2.09 5.23
C THR A 85 7.74 2.88 6.46
N LEU A 86 7.48 2.34 7.66
CA LEU A 86 7.80 2.92 8.96
C LEU A 86 8.84 2.13 9.77
N ASN A 87 9.30 0.96 9.31
CA ASN A 87 10.39 0.24 9.98
C ASN A 87 11.77 0.87 9.70
N ASN A 88 11.89 1.61 8.60
CA ASN A 88 12.99 2.51 8.29
C ASN A 88 12.47 3.66 7.40
N PRO A 89 11.71 4.61 7.97
CA PRO A 89 10.98 5.60 7.19
C PRO A 89 11.91 6.65 6.62
N SER A 90 11.79 6.95 5.33
CA SER A 90 12.36 8.18 4.77
C SER A 90 11.62 9.41 5.31
N GLN A 91 12.20 10.59 5.13
CA GLN A 91 11.52 11.85 5.48
C GLN A 91 10.15 11.98 4.78
N ILE A 92 9.98 11.41 3.58
CA ILE A 92 8.70 11.37 2.87
C ILE A 92 7.67 10.56 3.65
N ASN A 93 8.07 9.43 4.22
CA ASN A 93 7.15 8.55 4.96
C ASN A 93 6.65 9.24 6.23
N LEU A 94 7.54 9.94 6.94
CA LEU A 94 7.20 10.73 8.12
C LEU A 94 6.26 11.88 7.78
N ASP A 95 6.60 12.68 6.77
CA ASP A 95 5.77 13.80 6.32
C ASP A 95 4.38 13.34 5.86
N ALA A 96 4.31 12.20 5.16
CA ALA A 96 3.06 11.63 4.71
C ALA A 96 2.21 11.09 5.88
N SER A 97 2.86 10.45 6.87
CA SER A 97 2.20 9.98 8.10
C SER A 97 1.64 11.14 8.90
N GLN A 98 2.45 12.15 9.19
CA GLN A 98 2.00 13.38 9.86
C GLN A 98 0.85 14.03 9.11
N ARG A 99 0.94 14.15 7.78
CA ARG A 99 -0.12 14.76 6.98
C ARG A 99 -1.42 13.95 7.03
N ARG A 100 -1.35 12.62 7.03
CA ARG A 100 -2.55 11.77 7.19
C ARG A 100 -3.20 11.94 8.55
N MET A 101 -2.41 12.04 9.62
CA MET A 101 -2.92 12.30 10.97
C MET A 101 -3.57 13.69 11.05
N GLU A 102 -2.94 14.73 10.52
CA GLU A 102 -3.54 16.07 10.43
C GLU A 102 -4.87 16.06 9.66
N LEU A 103 -4.96 15.32 8.55
CA LEU A 103 -6.22 15.23 7.78
C LEU A 103 -7.32 14.51 8.58
N ALA A 104 -6.98 13.42 9.27
CA ALA A 104 -7.93 12.71 10.12
C ALA A 104 -8.37 13.56 11.32
N ASP A 105 -7.46 14.35 11.90
CA ASP A 105 -7.74 15.27 13.01
C ASP A 105 -8.67 16.40 12.57
N ASN A 106 -8.37 17.04 11.43
CA ASN A 106 -9.24 18.06 10.84
C ASN A 106 -10.65 17.54 10.50
N ALA A 107 -10.75 16.25 10.17
CA ALA A 107 -12.04 15.57 9.96
C ALA A 107 -12.71 15.10 11.26
N ASN A 108 -12.10 15.33 12.42
CA ASN A 108 -12.55 14.88 13.76
C ASN A 108 -12.70 13.36 13.89
N VAL A 109 -11.90 12.60 13.14
CA VAL A 109 -11.93 11.13 13.16
C VAL A 109 -10.57 10.52 13.53
N LEU A 110 -9.58 11.32 13.96
CA LEU A 110 -8.24 10.82 14.28
C LEU A 110 -8.24 9.63 15.25
N PRO A 111 -8.94 9.66 16.41
CA PRO A 111 -8.93 8.50 17.31
C PRO A 111 -9.51 7.24 16.66
N LEU A 112 -10.61 7.39 15.92
CA LEU A 112 -11.26 6.29 15.21
C LEU A 112 -10.37 5.74 14.07
N ALA A 113 -9.66 6.62 13.38
CA ALA A 113 -8.75 6.28 12.31
C ALA A 113 -7.55 5.48 12.82
N LEU A 114 -6.96 5.90 13.96
CA LEU A 114 -5.86 5.19 14.60
C LEU A 114 -6.31 3.84 15.17
N ASP A 115 -7.46 3.79 15.84
CA ASP A 115 -8.05 2.54 16.35
C ASP A 115 -8.32 1.53 15.23
N MET A 116 -8.88 1.96 14.11
CA MET A 116 -9.09 1.10 12.94
C MET A 116 -7.78 0.62 12.33
N ALA A 117 -6.77 1.49 12.22
CA ALA A 117 -5.46 1.12 11.69
C ALA A 117 -4.75 0.10 12.60
N GLU A 118 -4.88 0.24 13.92
CA GLU A 118 -4.38 -0.71 14.91
C GLU A 118 -5.13 -2.05 14.85
N THR A 119 -6.46 -2.00 14.82
CA THR A 119 -7.32 -3.19 14.75
C THR A 119 -7.06 -4.03 13.50
N VAL A 120 -6.84 -3.36 12.37
CA VAL A 120 -6.52 -4.02 11.11
C VAL A 120 -5.04 -4.41 11.05
N ASP A 121 -4.20 -3.95 11.98
CA ASP A 121 -2.74 -4.08 11.96
C ASP A 121 -2.18 -3.62 10.61
N ALA A 122 -2.45 -2.35 10.27
CA ALA A 122 -2.06 -1.76 9.01
C ALA A 122 -0.53 -1.56 8.97
N GLU A 123 0.15 -2.19 8.01
CA GLU A 123 1.62 -2.22 7.95
C GLU A 123 2.18 -1.11 7.04
N ASN A 124 1.48 -0.82 5.94
CA ASN A 124 1.93 0.15 4.93
C ASN A 124 1.04 1.40 4.86
N SER A 125 1.51 2.41 4.12
CA SER A 125 0.83 3.71 4.01
C SER A 125 -0.50 3.66 3.28
N ILE A 126 -0.73 2.65 2.42
CA ILE A 126 -1.99 2.49 1.70
C ILE A 126 -3.05 1.94 2.65
N GLU A 127 -2.71 0.90 3.41
CA GLU A 127 -3.60 0.32 4.43
C GLU A 127 -4.01 1.36 5.47
N LYS A 128 -3.06 2.17 5.97
CA LYS A 128 -3.34 3.28 6.90
C LYS A 128 -4.27 4.31 6.31
N ALA A 129 -4.00 4.73 5.05
CA ALA A 129 -4.86 5.68 4.37
C ALA A 129 -6.30 5.15 4.19
N ILE A 130 -6.47 3.87 3.86
CA ILE A 130 -7.79 3.25 3.73
C ILE A 130 -8.47 3.19 5.11
N CYS A 131 -7.76 2.84 6.18
CA CYS A 131 -8.32 2.86 7.54
C CYS A 131 -8.80 4.26 7.93
N HIS A 132 -8.04 5.31 7.62
CA HIS A 132 -8.44 6.70 7.91
C HIS A 132 -9.67 7.12 7.08
N GLN A 133 -9.74 6.73 5.81
CA GLN A 133 -10.91 6.97 4.97
C GLN A 133 -12.14 6.21 5.49
N MET A 134 -11.96 4.98 5.95
CA MET A 134 -13.03 4.18 6.54
C MET A 134 -13.55 4.79 7.84
N ALA A 135 -12.68 5.30 8.71
CA ALA A 135 -13.10 6.03 9.90
C ALA A 135 -13.97 7.25 9.54
N MET A 136 -13.56 8.04 8.53
CA MET A 136 -14.34 9.16 8.01
C MET A 136 -15.71 8.70 7.46
N LEU A 137 -15.74 7.65 6.64
CA LEU A 137 -16.98 7.12 6.07
C LEU A 137 -17.92 6.61 7.16
N HIS A 138 -17.39 5.95 8.19
CA HIS A 138 -18.18 5.49 9.34
C HIS A 138 -18.81 6.66 10.07
N ASP A 139 -18.01 7.65 10.50
CA ASP A 139 -18.50 8.85 11.20
C ASP A 139 -19.56 9.60 10.38
N MET A 140 -19.28 9.86 9.10
CA MET A 140 -20.24 10.51 8.20
C MET A 140 -21.53 9.71 8.06
N SER A 141 -21.43 8.38 7.89
CA SER A 141 -22.62 7.54 7.75
C SER A 141 -23.50 7.55 8.99
N MET A 142 -22.91 7.55 10.20
CA MET A 142 -23.66 7.61 11.45
C MET A 142 -24.35 8.96 11.63
N LYS A 143 -23.68 10.06 11.28
CA LYS A 143 -24.26 11.42 11.33
C LYS A 143 -25.41 11.60 10.36
N VAL A 144 -25.22 11.23 9.09
CA VAL A 144 -26.27 11.35 8.06
C VAL A 144 -27.43 10.40 8.35
N ALA A 145 -27.17 9.20 8.88
CA ALA A 145 -28.22 8.28 9.31
C ALA A 145 -29.08 8.88 10.43
N LYS A 146 -28.44 9.52 11.42
CA LYS A 146 -29.14 10.22 12.50
C LYS A 146 -30.02 11.33 11.94
N GLU A 147 -29.48 12.19 11.07
CA GLU A 147 -30.26 13.26 10.42
C GLU A 147 -31.47 12.69 9.66
N ALA A 148 -31.30 11.57 8.95
CA ALA A 148 -32.39 10.90 8.25
C ALA A 148 -33.50 10.40 9.20
N MET A 149 -33.14 9.97 10.42
CA MET A 149 -34.12 9.51 11.40
C MET A 149 -34.98 10.65 11.92
N GLU A 150 -34.38 11.83 12.10
CA GLU A 150 -35.02 13.06 12.59
C GLU A 150 -35.81 13.81 11.49
N GLU A 151 -35.49 13.58 10.21
CA GLU A 151 -36.16 14.23 9.08
C GLU A 151 -37.63 13.77 8.90
N HIS A 152 -38.50 14.77 8.72
CA HIS A 152 -39.95 14.61 8.56
C HIS A 152 -40.39 14.69 7.09
N ASP A 153 -39.65 15.43 6.26
CA ASP A 153 -39.90 15.43 4.81
C ASP A 153 -39.49 14.07 4.23
N THR A 154 -40.48 13.34 3.70
CA THR A 154 -40.26 12.00 3.17
C THR A 154 -39.28 11.94 2.00
N VAL A 155 -39.17 13.00 1.20
CA VAL A 155 -38.25 13.10 0.06
C VAL A 155 -36.83 13.32 0.57
N GLU A 156 -36.63 14.28 1.47
CA GLU A 156 -35.30 14.55 2.05
C GLU A 156 -34.81 13.38 2.90
N LYS A 157 -35.70 12.76 3.69
CA LYS A 157 -35.42 11.51 4.39
C LYS A 157 -34.93 10.42 3.44
N GLY A 158 -35.62 10.24 2.31
CA GLY A 158 -35.20 9.30 1.27
C GLY A 158 -33.81 9.62 0.70
N ARG A 159 -33.48 10.90 0.50
CA ARG A 159 -32.15 11.34 0.04
C ARG A 159 -31.06 11.04 1.07
N LEU A 160 -31.29 11.32 2.34
CA LEU A 160 -30.34 11.05 3.43
C LEU A 160 -30.12 9.55 3.63
N ILE A 161 -31.18 8.73 3.57
CA ILE A 161 -31.07 7.26 3.62
C ILE A 161 -30.24 6.74 2.43
N ASN A 162 -30.48 7.25 1.24
CA ASN A 162 -29.71 6.87 0.05
C ASN A 162 -28.24 7.28 0.16
N ALA A 163 -27.94 8.47 0.68
CA ALA A 163 -26.57 8.93 0.94
C ALA A 163 -25.88 8.02 1.97
N THR A 164 -26.55 7.73 3.09
CA THR A 164 -26.08 6.80 4.13
C THR A 164 -25.74 5.43 3.54
N THR A 165 -26.63 4.88 2.71
CA THR A 165 -26.43 3.57 2.06
C THR A 165 -25.18 3.56 1.18
N LYS A 166 -24.94 4.63 0.42
CA LYS A 166 -23.72 4.76 -0.39
C LYS A 166 -22.45 4.83 0.45
N LEU A 167 -22.47 5.58 1.55
CA LEU A 167 -21.32 5.68 2.47
C LEU A 167 -21.00 4.32 3.09
N ILE A 168 -22.02 3.61 3.60
CA ILE A 168 -21.87 2.28 4.20
C ILE A 168 -21.34 1.27 3.16
N ASN A 169 -21.90 1.26 1.94
CA ASN A 169 -21.43 0.37 0.88
C ASN A 169 -19.97 0.67 0.48
N THR A 170 -19.57 1.95 0.48
CA THR A 170 -18.19 2.35 0.20
C THR A 170 -17.25 1.91 1.32
N PHE A 171 -17.67 2.04 2.58
CA PHE A 171 -16.92 1.52 3.73
C PHE A 171 -16.68 0.01 3.61
N GLN A 172 -17.71 -0.77 3.29
CA GLN A 172 -17.61 -2.22 3.11
C GLN A 172 -16.69 -2.61 1.94
N GLN A 173 -16.70 -1.84 0.85
CA GLN A 173 -15.73 -2.02 -0.24
C GLN A 173 -14.29 -1.77 0.24
N GLY A 174 -14.08 -0.76 1.09
CA GLY A 174 -12.78 -0.51 1.74
C GLY A 174 -12.29 -1.72 2.56
N VAL A 175 -13.16 -2.34 3.36
CA VAL A 175 -12.85 -3.58 4.10
C VAL A 175 -12.41 -4.69 3.15
N ALA A 176 -13.13 -4.90 2.04
CA ALA A 176 -12.79 -5.94 1.06
C ALA A 176 -11.44 -5.66 0.36
N VAL A 177 -11.10 -4.38 0.11
CA VAL A 177 -9.79 -3.99 -0.42
C VAL A 177 -8.69 -4.28 0.60
N LEU A 178 -8.89 -3.94 1.88
CA LEU A 178 -7.92 -4.25 2.95
C LEU A 178 -7.68 -5.75 3.06
N GLN A 179 -8.73 -6.58 3.04
CA GLN A 179 -8.59 -8.03 3.04
C GLN A 179 -7.73 -8.53 1.87
N LYS A 180 -7.95 -8.01 0.65
CA LYS A 180 -7.15 -8.38 -0.53
C LYS A 180 -5.70 -7.94 -0.41
N LEU A 181 -5.45 -6.73 0.10
CA LEU A 181 -4.09 -6.22 0.33
C LEU A 181 -3.36 -7.07 1.37
N LYS A 182 -4.02 -7.42 2.49
CA LYS A 182 -3.44 -8.29 3.51
C LYS A 182 -3.16 -9.71 3.03
N MET A 183 -3.97 -10.23 2.10
CA MET A 183 -3.76 -11.55 1.51
C MET A 183 -2.60 -11.60 0.49
N ASN A 184 -2.00 -10.44 0.15
CA ASN A 184 -0.71 -10.26 -0.55
C ASN A 184 -0.23 -11.46 -1.41
N GLY A 185 -1.00 -11.84 -2.44
CA GLY A 185 -0.53 -12.81 -3.42
C GLY A 185 -0.37 -14.25 -2.92
N GLN A 186 -1.10 -14.70 -1.89
CA GLN A 186 -1.29 -16.13 -1.62
C GLN A 186 -2.14 -16.80 -2.74
N GLN A 187 -1.72 -16.68 -4.00
CA GLN A 187 -1.85 -17.82 -4.88
C GLN A 187 -0.83 -18.83 -4.38
N THR A 188 -1.25 -19.70 -3.46
CA THR A 188 -0.55 -20.95 -3.24
C THR A 188 -0.73 -21.76 -4.53
N MET A 189 0.04 -21.44 -5.57
CA MET A 189 0.37 -22.47 -6.56
C MET A 189 1.16 -23.49 -5.77
N VAL A 190 0.50 -24.57 -5.40
CA VAL A 190 1.22 -25.80 -5.08
C VAL A 190 1.96 -26.15 -6.37
N VAL A 191 3.21 -25.68 -6.49
CA VAL A 191 4.15 -26.21 -7.49
C VAL A 191 4.42 -27.62 -7.01
N GLN A 192 3.53 -28.53 -7.41
CA GLN A 192 3.82 -29.94 -7.33
C GLN A 192 4.96 -30.15 -8.32
N HIS A 193 6.18 -30.22 -7.82
CA HIS A 193 7.30 -30.76 -8.57
C HIS A 193 6.92 -32.19 -8.92
N GLN A 194 6.20 -32.39 -10.02
CA GLN A 194 6.19 -33.69 -10.68
C GLN A 194 7.62 -33.88 -11.17
N HIS A 195 8.39 -34.67 -10.43
CA HIS A 195 9.61 -35.26 -10.95
C HIS A 195 9.19 -36.08 -12.17
N ILE A 196 9.30 -35.48 -13.34
CA ILE A 196 9.32 -36.23 -14.58
C ILE A 196 10.73 -36.78 -14.67
N ASN A 197 10.92 -38.01 -14.19
CA ASN A 197 12.09 -38.80 -14.58
C ASN A 197 11.95 -39.04 -16.09
N ILE A 198 12.63 -38.21 -16.88
CA ILE A 198 12.83 -38.46 -18.30
C ILE A 198 13.92 -39.52 -18.37
N ASP A 199 13.53 -40.79 -18.32
CA ASP A 199 14.43 -41.86 -18.73
C ASP A 199 14.45 -41.89 -20.26
N ASN A 200 15.65 -41.75 -20.81
CA ASN A 200 15.89 -41.66 -22.24
C ASN A 200 15.70 -43.04 -22.86
N GLN A 201 14.47 -43.37 -23.28
CA GLN A 201 14.15 -44.20 -24.45
C GLN A 201 12.63 -44.38 -24.57
N ASN A 202 12.07 -43.88 -25.67
CA ASN A 202 10.69 -44.03 -26.14
C ASN A 202 9.63 -43.13 -25.47
N GLY A 203 9.44 -41.96 -26.06
CA GLY A 203 8.45 -40.96 -25.65
C GLY A 203 7.00 -41.42 -25.79
N GLN A 204 6.41 -41.84 -24.66
CA GLN A 204 4.96 -41.90 -24.48
C GLN A 204 4.62 -41.42 -23.07
N THR A 205 4.02 -40.24 -22.97
CA THR A 205 3.54 -39.69 -21.70
C THR A 205 2.08 -40.06 -21.53
N LEU A 206 1.82 -41.07 -20.70
CA LEU A 206 0.49 -41.40 -20.21
C LEU A 206 0.15 -40.44 -19.05
N VAL A 207 -0.69 -39.45 -19.31
CA VAL A 207 -1.23 -38.58 -18.25
C VAL A 207 -2.38 -39.32 -17.56
N THR A 208 -2.10 -39.98 -16.44
CA THR A 208 -3.14 -40.53 -15.57
C THR A 208 -3.63 -39.42 -14.64
N GLY A 209 -4.59 -38.63 -15.10
CA GLY A 209 -5.37 -37.77 -14.22
C GLY A 209 -6.22 -38.64 -13.29
N ASN A 210 -6.01 -38.54 -11.98
CA ASN A 210 -6.94 -39.11 -10.99
C ASN A 210 -8.28 -38.39 -11.11
N VAL A 211 -9.22 -39.00 -11.82
CA VAL A 211 -10.63 -38.63 -11.77
C VAL A 211 -11.25 -39.46 -10.67
N GLU A 212 -11.42 -38.87 -9.47
CA GLU A 212 -12.34 -39.39 -8.47
C GLU A 212 -13.78 -39.21 -8.99
N GLY A 213 -14.20 -40.18 -9.81
CA GLY A 213 -15.58 -40.37 -10.22
C GLY A 213 -16.28 -41.28 -9.22
N GLY A 214 -17.02 -40.68 -8.29
CA GLY A 214 -17.99 -41.40 -7.47
C GLY A 214 -19.13 -41.94 -8.34
N GLN A 215 -19.21 -43.26 -8.47
CA GLN A 215 -20.41 -43.96 -8.96
C GLN A 215 -20.74 -45.12 -8.02
N ASP A 216 -21.67 -44.85 -7.10
CA ASP A 216 -22.35 -45.83 -6.27
C ASP A 216 -23.24 -46.72 -7.15
N GLY A 217 -22.87 -48.00 -7.25
CA GLY A 217 -23.64 -49.01 -7.96
C GLY A 217 -24.78 -49.57 -7.10
N HIS A 218 -26.03 -49.24 -7.47
CA HIS A 218 -27.21 -49.93 -6.95
C HIS A 218 -27.70 -51.00 -7.93
N LYS A 219 -27.49 -52.28 -7.58
CA LYS A 219 -28.00 -53.47 -8.27
C LYS A 219 -29.54 -53.47 -8.29
N ARG A 220 -30.15 -53.71 -9.45
CA ARG A 220 -31.47 -54.37 -9.52
C ARG A 220 -31.54 -55.40 -10.65
N LYS A 221 -31.86 -56.64 -10.23
CA LYS A 221 -32.19 -57.83 -11.02
C LYS A 221 -33.31 -57.56 -12.03
N LYS A 222 -33.19 -58.12 -13.23
CA LYS A 222 -34.07 -59.16 -13.79
C LYS A 222 -33.42 -59.81 -14.98
#